data_AF-A0A925TQ85-F1
#
_entry.id   AF-A0A925TQ85-F1
#
_cell.length_a   1.000
_cell.length_b   1.000
_cell.length_c   1.000
_cell.angle_alpha   90.00
_cell.angle_beta   90.00
_cell.angle_gamma   90.00
#
_symmetry.space_group_name_H-M   'P 1'
#
loop_
_entity.id
_entity.type
_entity.pdbx_description
1 polymer ?
#
loop_
_entity_poly.entity_id
_entity_poly.type
_entity_poly.pdbx_seq_one_letter_code
_entity_poly.pdbx_strand_id
1 'polypeptide(L)'
;METTEVISQYEQERGKPMPSINHSFVQTRLIIEIAHRYNKLYSSFSELSLSLQGKGVTPDICIYPRMKPDWQHDEIKLTVPPLVAIEIASPSQGSEVFEEKMKIYFDAGVKSFWLVRPMEEIITIFTPNQKPRVFSSGMLTDAATGLEISIDEIFQR
;
A
#
# COMPACT_ATOMS: atom_id res chain seq x y z
N MET A 1 -1.07 29.14 -22.89
CA MET A 1 -0.03 28.16 -23.24
C MET A 1 -0.26 26.97 -22.34
N GLU A 2 -0.82 25.88 -22.87
CA GLU A 2 -0.91 24.62 -22.15
C GLU A 2 0.50 24.05 -22.05
N THR A 3 1.09 24.13 -20.87
CA THR A 3 2.27 23.34 -20.53
C THR A 3 1.84 21.88 -20.49
N THR A 4 2.15 21.14 -21.56
CA THR A 4 2.03 19.68 -21.56
C THR A 4 3.06 19.18 -20.55
N GLU A 5 2.61 18.71 -19.39
CA GLU A 5 3.50 18.11 -18.39
C GLU A 5 4.15 16.88 -19.01
N VAL A 6 5.47 16.96 -19.20
CA VAL A 6 6.27 15.84 -19.69
C VAL A 6 6.35 14.82 -18.58
N ILE A 7 5.66 13.69 -18.75
CA ILE A 7 5.73 12.54 -17.83
C ILE A 7 7.19 12.09 -17.73
N SER A 8 7.72 12.04 -16.51
CA SER A 8 9.12 11.68 -16.25
C SER A 8 9.42 10.23 -16.66
N GLN A 9 10.68 9.91 -16.95
CA GLN A 9 11.09 8.52 -17.22
C GLN A 9 10.72 7.58 -16.04
N TYR A 10 10.83 8.08 -14.82
CA TYR A 10 10.41 7.36 -13.62
C TYR A 10 8.93 6.96 -13.67
N GLU A 11 8.05 7.91 -14.03
CA GLU A 11 6.61 7.66 -14.14
C GLU A 11 6.28 6.66 -15.24
N GLN A 12 6.99 6.72 -16.37
CA GLN A 12 6.83 5.77 -17.47
C GLN A 12 7.24 4.35 -17.06
N GLU A 13 8.34 4.20 -16.32
CA GLU A 13 8.86 2.90 -15.89
C GLU A 13 8.07 2.29 -14.73
N ARG A 14 7.63 3.12 -13.77
CA ARG A 14 6.99 2.66 -12.52
C ARG A 14 5.47 2.72 -12.56
N GLY A 15 4.88 3.46 -13.50
CA GLY A 15 3.43 3.68 -13.58
C GLY A 15 2.88 4.46 -12.38
N LYS A 16 3.74 5.17 -11.65
CA LYS A 16 3.39 6.02 -10.50
C LYS A 16 4.29 7.26 -10.43
N PRO A 17 3.76 8.39 -9.93
CA PRO A 17 4.51 9.64 -9.78
C PRO A 17 5.67 9.51 -8.82
N MET A 18 6.63 10.43 -8.97
CA MET A 18 7.78 10.54 -8.07
C MET A 18 7.30 10.63 -6.61
N PRO A 19 7.91 9.85 -5.69
CA PRO A 19 7.51 9.86 -4.30
C PRO A 19 7.76 11.24 -3.68
N SER A 20 6.76 11.79 -3.01
CA SER A 20 6.83 13.07 -2.31
C SER A 20 7.29 12.88 -0.85
N ILE A 21 7.65 13.98 -0.17
CA ILE A 21 8.04 13.92 1.24
C ILE A 21 6.93 13.32 2.12
N ASN A 22 5.66 13.70 1.88
CA ASN A 22 4.52 13.18 2.63
C ASN A 22 4.29 11.69 2.35
N HIS A 23 4.49 11.25 1.10
CA HIS A 23 4.41 9.84 0.73
C HIS A 23 5.46 9.02 1.49
N SER A 24 6.73 9.41 1.37
CA SER A 24 7.84 8.71 2.02
C SER A 24 7.71 8.70 3.54
N PHE A 25 7.26 9.80 4.14
CA PHE A 25 7.06 9.92 5.57
C PHE A 25 6.00 8.94 6.09
N VAL A 26 4.82 8.92 5.47
CA VAL A 26 3.71 8.03 5.85
C VAL A 26 4.07 6.58 5.59
N GLN A 27 4.72 6.28 4.46
CA GLN A 27 5.18 4.92 4.13
C GLN A 27 6.12 4.39 5.22
N THR A 28 7.10 5.19 5.62
CA THR A 28 8.09 4.84 6.65
C THR A 28 7.40 4.57 7.98
N ARG A 29 6.49 5.45 8.42
CA ARG A 29 5.78 5.29 9.70
C ARG A 29 4.91 4.04 9.72
N LEU A 30 4.13 3.80 8.67
CA LEU A 30 3.31 2.58 8.58
C LEU A 30 4.15 1.32 8.70
N ILE A 31 5.28 1.24 7.98
CA ILE A 31 6.19 0.10 8.05
C ILE A 31 6.76 -0.07 9.47
N ILE A 32 7.22 1.02 10.09
CA ILE A 32 7.77 0.98 11.45
C ILE A 32 6.72 0.50 12.45
N GLU A 33 5.50 1.05 12.43
CA GLU A 33 4.44 0.67 13.36
C GLU A 33 4.04 -0.81 13.19
N ILE A 34 3.89 -1.26 11.94
CA ILE A 34 3.56 -2.66 11.64
C ILE A 34 4.68 -3.59 12.13
N ALA A 35 5.93 -3.27 11.82
CA ALA A 35 7.08 -4.08 12.23
C ALA A 35 7.26 -4.07 13.76
N HIS A 36 7.09 -2.93 14.41
CA HIS A 36 7.25 -2.81 15.86
C HIS A 36 6.21 -3.65 16.61
N ARG A 37 4.94 -3.55 16.21
CA ARG A 37 3.83 -4.18 16.93
C ARG A 37 3.54 -5.62 16.50
N TYR A 38 3.81 -5.98 15.23
CA TYR A 38 3.32 -7.22 14.64
C TYR A 38 4.39 -8.11 13.98
N ASN A 39 5.70 -7.89 14.19
CA ASN A 39 6.77 -8.70 13.56
C ASN A 39 6.72 -10.22 13.83
N LYS A 40 6.00 -10.67 14.86
CA LYS A 40 5.82 -12.09 15.17
C LYS A 40 4.75 -12.74 14.29
N LEU A 41 3.84 -11.94 13.74
CA LEU A 41 2.69 -12.40 12.94
C LEU A 41 2.86 -12.08 11.46
N TYR A 42 3.47 -10.94 11.14
CA TYR A 42 3.51 -10.40 9.79
C TYR A 42 4.89 -9.94 9.35
N SER A 43 5.08 -9.88 8.04
CA SER A 43 6.20 -9.24 7.36
C SER A 43 5.65 -8.13 6.47
N SER A 44 6.13 -6.89 6.69
CA SER A 44 5.82 -5.73 5.85
C SER A 44 6.97 -5.44 4.89
N PHE A 45 6.66 -5.24 3.61
CA PHE A 45 7.64 -4.93 2.57
C PHE A 45 7.30 -3.62 1.87
N SER A 46 8.31 -2.80 1.61
CA SER A 46 8.19 -1.60 0.76
C SER A 46 8.46 -1.98 -0.69
N GLU A 47 7.63 -1.49 -1.63
CA GLU A 47 7.89 -1.56 -3.07
C GLU A 47 8.16 -2.98 -3.63
N LEU A 48 7.55 -4.01 -3.04
CA LEU A 48 7.76 -5.39 -3.47
C LEU A 48 7.09 -5.67 -4.82
N SER A 49 7.85 -6.18 -5.79
CA SER A 49 7.36 -6.51 -7.12
C SER A 49 6.52 -7.79 -7.11
N LEU A 50 5.30 -7.72 -7.65
CA LEU A 50 4.37 -8.85 -7.71
C LEU A 50 3.98 -9.19 -9.15
N SER A 51 3.67 -10.47 -9.40
CA SER A 51 2.97 -10.95 -10.60
C SER A 51 1.67 -11.63 -10.18
N LEU A 52 0.58 -10.86 -10.17
CA LEU A 52 -0.73 -11.34 -9.74
C LEU A 52 -1.59 -11.61 -10.96
N GLN A 53 -2.00 -12.86 -11.17
CA GLN A 53 -2.81 -13.27 -12.32
C GLN A 53 -2.20 -12.82 -13.67
N GLY A 54 -0.87 -12.89 -13.80
CA GLY A 54 -0.14 -12.46 -14.99
C GLY A 54 0.07 -10.94 -15.12
N LYS A 55 -0.42 -10.14 -14.19
CA LYS A 55 -0.24 -8.67 -14.17
C LYS A 55 0.87 -8.26 -13.21
N GLY A 56 1.79 -7.41 -13.68
CA GLY A 56 2.83 -6.82 -12.85
C GLY A 56 2.27 -5.67 -12.02
N VAL A 57 2.41 -5.74 -10.69
CA VAL A 57 1.99 -4.67 -9.77
C VAL A 57 3.02 -4.50 -8.65
N THR A 58 3.15 -3.27 -8.13
CA THR A 58 4.09 -2.93 -7.05
C THR A 58 3.38 -2.00 -6.05
N PRO A 59 2.70 -2.56 -5.04
CA PRO A 59 2.14 -1.78 -3.95
C PRO A 59 3.23 -0.99 -3.23
N ASP A 60 2.86 0.15 -2.65
CA ASP A 60 3.81 0.92 -1.84
C ASP A 60 4.18 0.13 -0.56
N ILE A 61 3.22 -0.57 0.05
CA ILE A 61 3.46 -1.51 1.14
C ILE A 61 2.67 -2.80 0.93
N CYS A 62 3.33 -3.94 1.12
CA CYS A 62 2.71 -5.26 1.19
C CYS A 62 2.80 -5.81 2.61
N ILE A 63 1.74 -6.47 3.09
CA ILE A 63 1.77 -7.24 4.34
C ILE A 63 1.49 -8.71 4.06
N TYR A 64 2.42 -9.57 4.44
CA TYR A 64 2.30 -11.03 4.36
C TYR A 64 2.26 -11.65 5.76
N PRO A 65 1.78 -12.92 5.92
CA PRO A 65 2.12 -13.71 7.09
C PRO A 65 3.63 -13.71 7.28
N ARG A 66 4.12 -13.84 8.51
CA ARG A 66 5.56 -13.77 8.80
C ARG A 66 6.38 -14.66 7.87
N MET A 67 7.23 -14.04 7.06
CA MET A 67 8.13 -14.69 6.13
C MET A 67 9.56 -14.74 6.69
N LYS A 68 10.35 -15.71 6.22
CA LYS A 68 11.81 -15.73 6.39
C LYS A 68 12.43 -15.62 4.99
N PRO A 69 13.12 -14.52 4.66
CA PRO A 69 13.84 -14.40 3.39
C PRO A 69 14.91 -15.48 3.25
N ASP A 70 15.08 -16.01 2.03
CA ASP A 70 16.27 -16.77 1.66
C ASP A 70 17.35 -15.80 1.18
N TRP A 71 18.37 -15.59 2.01
CA TRP A 71 19.46 -14.65 1.71
C TRP A 71 20.41 -15.17 0.62
N GLN A 72 20.30 -16.43 0.21
CA GLN A 72 21.11 -17.00 -0.88
C GLN A 72 20.40 -16.93 -2.23
N HIS A 73 19.07 -16.88 -2.24
CA HIS A 73 18.26 -16.84 -3.46
C HIS A 73 17.20 -15.75 -3.36
N ASP A 74 17.47 -14.61 -3.99
CA ASP A 74 16.56 -13.48 -3.98
C ASP A 74 15.40 -13.68 -4.97
N GLU A 75 14.17 -13.59 -4.48
CA GLU A 75 12.97 -13.65 -5.30
C GLU A 75 12.57 -12.25 -5.77
N ILE A 76 13.03 -11.88 -6.96
CA ILE A 76 12.79 -10.54 -7.53
C ILE A 76 11.32 -10.23 -7.84
N LYS A 77 10.43 -11.24 -7.85
CA LYS A 77 9.00 -11.07 -8.09
C LYS A 77 8.18 -12.20 -7.46
N LEU A 78 7.25 -11.86 -6.56
CA LEU A 78 6.36 -12.84 -5.94
C LEU A 78 5.07 -13.03 -6.75
N THR A 79 4.59 -14.27 -6.84
CA THR A 79 3.30 -14.62 -7.46
C THR A 79 2.18 -14.81 -6.43
N VAL A 80 2.55 -15.04 -5.17
CA VAL A 80 1.62 -15.14 -4.05
C VAL A 80 1.11 -13.75 -3.71
N PRO A 81 -0.21 -13.52 -3.57
CA PRO A 81 -0.75 -12.23 -3.17
C PRO A 81 -0.48 -11.92 -1.68
N PRO A 82 -0.29 -10.65 -1.29
CA PRO A 82 -0.24 -10.26 0.11
C PRO A 82 -1.59 -10.43 0.80
N LEU A 83 -1.60 -10.42 2.14
CA LEU A 83 -2.83 -10.26 2.92
C LEU A 83 -3.40 -8.85 2.72
N VAL A 84 -2.52 -7.85 2.79
CA VAL A 84 -2.87 -6.43 2.67
C VAL A 84 -1.97 -5.78 1.61
N ALA A 85 -2.59 -5.04 0.70
CA ALA A 85 -1.89 -4.12 -0.20
C ALA A 85 -2.23 -2.68 0.20
N ILE A 86 -1.22 -1.84 0.42
CA ILE A 86 -1.37 -0.43 0.77
C ILE A 86 -0.83 0.41 -0.38
N GLU A 87 -1.63 1.36 -0.83
CA GLU A 87 -1.26 2.37 -1.82
C GLU A 87 -1.37 3.75 -1.18
N ILE A 88 -0.35 4.58 -1.36
CA ILE A 88 -0.28 5.93 -0.82
C ILE A 88 -0.42 6.89 -1.99
N ALA A 89 -1.55 7.59 -2.02
CA ALA A 89 -1.85 8.50 -3.11
C ALA A 89 -0.89 9.68 -3.14
N SER A 90 -0.32 9.93 -4.31
CA SER A 90 0.26 11.24 -4.59
C SER A 90 -0.86 12.26 -4.92
N PRO A 91 -0.57 13.57 -4.81
CA PRO A 91 -1.52 14.61 -5.21
C PRO A 91 -1.98 14.56 -6.67
N SER A 92 -1.19 13.95 -7.56
CA SER A 92 -1.45 13.93 -9.02
C SER A 92 -2.21 12.70 -9.50
N GLN A 93 -2.45 11.70 -8.64
CA GLN A 93 -3.12 10.46 -9.04
C GLN A 93 -4.64 10.54 -8.95
N GLY A 94 -5.32 10.23 -10.06
CA GLY A 94 -6.77 10.10 -10.11
C GLY A 94 -7.28 8.83 -9.43
N SER A 95 -8.55 8.84 -9.00
CA SER A 95 -9.21 7.71 -8.33
C SER A 95 -9.25 6.44 -9.17
N GLU A 96 -9.39 6.56 -10.50
CA GLU A 96 -9.51 5.43 -11.43
C GLU A 96 -8.31 4.46 -11.35
N VAL A 97 -7.09 4.99 -11.16
CA VAL A 97 -5.87 4.19 -11.02
C VAL A 97 -5.94 3.26 -9.81
N PHE A 98 -6.51 3.73 -8.70
CA PHE A 98 -6.65 2.92 -7.49
C PHE A 98 -7.79 1.92 -7.60
N GLU A 99 -8.86 2.23 -8.34
CA GLU A 99 -9.93 1.28 -8.62
C GLU A 99 -9.44 0.08 -9.45
N GLU A 100 -8.63 0.34 -10.49
CA GLU A 100 -8.02 -0.73 -11.29
C GLU A 100 -7.08 -1.60 -10.45
N LYS A 101 -6.19 -0.99 -9.66
CA LYS A 101 -5.28 -1.69 -8.75
C LYS A 101 -6.05 -2.53 -7.74
N MET A 102 -7.05 -1.95 -7.08
CA MET A 102 -7.91 -2.63 -6.12
C MET A 102 -8.57 -3.86 -6.75
N LYS A 103 -9.06 -3.75 -7.99
CA LYS A 103 -9.61 -4.89 -8.74
C LYS A 103 -8.56 -5.98 -8.94
N ILE A 104 -7.35 -5.63 -9.38
CA ILE A 104 -6.25 -6.60 -9.56
C ILE A 104 -5.93 -7.32 -8.25
N TYR A 105 -5.82 -6.57 -7.15
CA TYR A 105 -5.51 -7.13 -5.83
C TYR A 105 -6.60 -8.09 -5.35
N PHE A 106 -7.88 -7.70 -5.43
CA PHE A 106 -8.98 -8.56 -4.97
C PHE A 106 -9.21 -9.77 -5.86
N ASP A 107 -9.10 -9.64 -7.19
CA ASP A 107 -9.17 -10.78 -8.12
C ASP A 107 -8.05 -11.80 -7.83
N ALA A 108 -6.89 -11.33 -7.37
CA ALA A 108 -5.77 -12.18 -6.98
C ALA A 108 -5.90 -12.78 -5.57
N GLY A 109 -6.88 -12.36 -4.78
CA GLY A 109 -7.16 -12.91 -3.45
C GLY A 109 -6.60 -12.13 -2.25
N VAL A 110 -6.09 -10.91 -2.47
CA VAL A 110 -5.74 -9.97 -1.39
C VAL A 110 -6.95 -9.74 -0.49
N LYS A 111 -6.75 -9.67 0.82
CA LYS A 111 -7.85 -9.63 1.80
C LYS A 111 -8.25 -8.21 2.18
N SER A 112 -7.33 -7.27 2.12
CA SER A 112 -7.54 -5.87 2.47
C SER A 112 -6.74 -4.96 1.56
N PHE A 113 -7.36 -3.87 1.10
CA PHE A 113 -6.72 -2.83 0.31
C PHE A 113 -6.82 -1.50 1.06
N TRP A 114 -5.70 -0.85 1.32
CA TRP A 114 -5.66 0.43 2.01
C TRP A 114 -5.28 1.51 1.02
N LEU A 115 -6.08 2.57 0.96
CA LEU A 115 -5.76 3.79 0.24
C LEU A 115 -5.46 4.90 1.23
N VAL A 116 -4.21 5.34 1.27
CA VAL A 116 -3.77 6.41 2.15
C VAL A 116 -3.72 7.70 1.35
N ARG A 117 -4.33 8.77 1.87
CA ARG A 117 -4.29 10.12 1.30
C ARG A 117 -3.59 11.07 2.27
N PRO A 118 -2.26 11.27 2.13
CA PRO A 118 -1.50 12.04 3.10
C PRO A 118 -1.97 13.48 3.26
N MET A 119 -2.38 14.15 2.17
CA MET A 119 -2.85 15.55 2.23
C MET A 119 -4.17 15.72 2.98
N GLU A 120 -4.95 14.65 3.09
CA GLU A 120 -6.23 14.64 3.79
C GLU A 120 -6.13 14.00 5.17
N GLU A 121 -4.97 13.42 5.51
CA GLU A 121 -4.76 12.60 6.71
C GLU A 121 -5.79 11.46 6.86
N ILE A 122 -6.19 10.89 5.71
CA ILE A 122 -7.21 9.84 5.64
C ILE A 122 -6.58 8.52 5.21
N ILE A 123 -7.01 7.43 5.85
CA ILE A 123 -6.80 6.06 5.38
C ILE A 123 -8.17 5.43 5.15
N THR A 124 -8.41 4.93 3.94
CA THR A 124 -9.61 4.17 3.60
C THR A 124 -9.26 2.70 3.44
N ILE A 125 -9.93 1.82 4.18
CA ILE A 125 -9.80 0.37 4.07
C ILE A 125 -10.96 -0.19 3.27
N PHE A 126 -10.61 -0.98 2.25
CA PHE A 126 -11.52 -1.73 1.43
C PHE A 126 -11.31 -3.22 1.71
N THR A 127 -12.40 -3.94 1.93
CA THR A 127 -12.40 -5.40 2.08
C THR A 127 -13.50 -5.98 1.18
N PRO A 128 -13.31 -7.16 0.57
CA PRO A 128 -14.29 -7.74 -0.34
C PRO A 128 -15.68 -7.84 0.30
N ASN A 129 -16.71 -7.46 -0.45
CA ASN A 129 -18.12 -7.53 -0.05
C ASN A 129 -18.52 -6.70 1.19
N GLN A 130 -17.72 -5.70 1.58
CA GLN A 130 -18.05 -4.79 2.68
C GLN A 130 -17.99 -3.34 2.21
N LYS A 131 -18.67 -2.45 2.93
CA LYS A 131 -18.54 -1.00 2.70
C LYS A 131 -17.13 -0.54 3.10
N PRO A 132 -16.52 0.39 2.36
CA PRO A 132 -15.24 0.98 2.74
C PRO A 132 -15.31 1.64 4.12
N ARG A 133 -14.25 1.52 4.91
CA ARG A 133 -14.12 2.16 6.21
C ARG A 133 -13.10 3.29 6.11
N VAL A 134 -13.50 4.49 6.50
CA VAL A 134 -12.68 5.70 6.44
C VAL A 134 -12.20 6.04 7.84
N PHE A 135 -10.89 6.26 7.98
CA PHE A 135 -10.25 6.64 9.22
C PHE A 135 -9.51 7.94 9.03
N SER A 136 -9.83 8.93 9.87
CA SER A 136 -9.22 10.25 9.89
C SER A 136 -8.79 10.64 11.30
N SER A 137 -8.64 9.70 12.24
CA SER A 137 -9.26 9.71 13.58
C SER A 137 -8.91 8.44 14.38
N GLY A 138 -8.13 8.51 15.46
CA GLY A 138 -8.04 7.44 16.47
C GLY A 138 -7.42 6.14 15.98
N MET A 139 -7.96 5.00 16.43
CA MET A 139 -7.45 3.68 16.08
C MET A 139 -8.06 3.16 14.78
N LEU A 140 -7.23 2.99 13.77
CA LEU A 140 -7.57 2.22 12.57
C LEU A 140 -7.60 0.74 12.93
N THR A 141 -8.59 0.00 12.40
CA THR A 141 -8.68 -1.45 12.54
C THR A 141 -8.98 -2.12 11.20
N ASP A 142 -8.10 -3.02 10.77
CA ASP A 142 -8.31 -3.87 9.59
C ASP A 142 -8.93 -5.21 9.99
N ALA A 143 -10.18 -5.44 9.60
CA ALA A 143 -10.91 -6.66 9.95
C ALA A 143 -10.33 -7.93 9.31
N ALA A 144 -9.57 -7.80 8.21
CA ALA A 144 -8.98 -8.95 7.53
C ALA A 144 -7.79 -9.56 8.29
N THR A 145 -7.07 -8.74 9.06
CA THR A 145 -5.82 -9.12 9.74
C THR A 145 -5.87 -8.90 11.25
N GLY A 146 -6.82 -8.10 11.74
CA GLY A 146 -6.83 -7.64 13.13
C GLY A 146 -5.76 -6.58 13.41
N LEU A 147 -5.13 -6.00 12.37
CA LEU A 147 -4.18 -4.91 12.56
C LEU A 147 -4.88 -3.68 13.13
N GLU A 148 -4.32 -3.17 14.21
CA GLU A 148 -4.70 -1.90 14.82
C GLU A 148 -3.53 -0.92 14.77
N ILE A 149 -3.75 0.29 14.24
CA ILE A 149 -2.74 1.34 14.08
C ILE A 149 -3.34 2.70 14.48
N SER A 150 -2.63 3.49 15.29
CA SER A 150 -3.07 4.84 15.62
C SER A 150 -2.86 5.76 14.43
N ILE A 151 -3.94 6.36 13.92
CA ILE A 151 -3.86 7.38 12.86
C ILE A 151 -3.03 8.57 13.32
N ASP A 152 -3.11 8.90 14.61
CA ASP A 152 -2.40 10.03 15.21
C ASP A 152 -0.87 9.79 15.22
N GLU A 153 -0.44 8.54 15.40
CA GLU A 153 0.97 8.16 15.28
C GLU A 153 1.45 8.21 13.82
N ILE A 154 0.61 7.88 12.84
CA ILE A 154 0.98 7.92 11.42
C ILE A 154 1.14 9.36 10.92
N PHE A 155 0.26 10.26 11.31
CA PHE A 155 0.27 11.66 10.84
C PHE A 155 0.86 12.66 11.84
N GLN A 156 1.34 12.21 13.01
CA GLN A 156 1.93 13.02 14.09
C GLN A 156 1.04 14.15 14.63
N ARG A 157 -0.06 13.77 15.27
CA ARG A 157 -1.01 14.71 15.87
C ARG A 157 -1.46 14.27 17.25
#